data_AF-A0A174ZGL1-F1
#
_entry.id   AF-A0A174ZGL1-F1
#
_cell.length_a   1.000
_cell.length_b   1.000
_cell.length_c   1.000
_cell.angle_alpha   90.00
_cell.angle_beta   90.00
_cell.angle_gamma   90.00
#
_symmetry.space_group_name_H-M   'P 1'
#
loop_
_entity.id
_entity.type
_entity.pdbx_description
1 polymer ?
#
loop_
_entity_poly.entity_id
_entity_poly.type
_entity_poly.pdbx_seq_one_letter_code
_entity_poly.pdbx_strand_id
1 'polypeptide(L)'
;MNIFKTFHNELSYKDVLQLDGAFSVCHINYDKSPIFNGIDSKDMAKKSRKNSLSYEDKIEDVVGCIYSFDGTEKNFKQDDRILLWKSYWLEYINAFDKLMDSLPSSVVTIYVGRQAIEIGFKYLLLKKHGQITKTHDLKELSDLLYLEYNINDSYMDYVDRFCELFCKYIEGGNVEYFRFPEYKENTYFAGNRLDISWLFYNFALIILKLVHFANLEDEI
;
A
#
# COMPACT_ATOMS: atom_id res chain seq x y z
N MET A 1 -2.46 9.42 30.09
CA MET A 1 -2.83 8.24 29.29
C MET A 1 -1.64 7.95 28.37
N ASN A 2 -0.87 6.89 28.62
CA ASN A 2 0.35 6.59 27.86
C ASN A 2 0.03 5.65 26.69
N ILE A 3 -0.59 6.18 25.64
CA ILE A 3 -1.01 5.39 24.46
C ILE A 3 0.18 5.16 23.51
N PHE A 4 1.12 6.10 23.44
CA PHE A 4 2.23 6.06 22.48
C PHE A 4 3.58 5.81 23.15
N LYS A 5 3.85 4.53 23.46
CA LYS A 5 5.07 4.10 24.16
C LYS A 5 6.37 4.51 23.48
N THR A 6 6.37 4.62 22.14
CA THR A 6 7.53 5.04 21.33
C THR A 6 8.12 6.37 21.79
N PHE A 7 7.31 7.27 22.33
CA PHE A 7 7.74 8.58 22.79
C PHE A 7 8.03 8.63 24.30
N HIS A 8 8.13 7.51 25.00
CA HIS A 8 8.56 7.42 26.39
C HIS A 8 7.86 8.37 27.40
N ASN A 9 6.60 8.77 27.14
CA ASN A 9 5.84 9.80 27.87
C ASN A 9 6.31 11.26 27.69
N GLU A 10 7.14 11.56 26.69
CA GLU A 10 7.58 12.92 26.37
C GLU A 10 6.47 13.74 25.70
N LEU A 11 5.47 13.08 25.10
CA LEU A 11 4.34 13.76 24.46
C LEU A 11 3.33 14.30 25.48
N SER A 12 2.95 15.56 25.29
CA SER A 12 1.88 16.24 26.01
C SER A 12 0.84 16.78 25.03
N TYR A 13 -0.44 16.69 25.41
CA TYR A 13 -1.54 17.28 24.64
C TYR A 13 -1.48 18.83 24.55
N LYS A 14 -0.57 19.44 25.32
CA LYS A 14 -0.31 20.89 25.31
C LYS A 14 0.85 21.28 24.39
N ASP A 15 1.59 20.32 23.84
CA ASP A 15 2.70 20.62 22.95
C ASP A 15 2.20 21.35 21.72
N VAL A 16 2.96 22.36 21.27
CA VAL A 16 2.63 23.11 20.05
C VAL A 16 2.90 22.21 18.86
N LEU A 17 1.91 22.08 17.97
CA LEU A 17 2.08 21.34 16.72
C LEU A 17 3.15 22.00 15.84
N GLN A 18 4.11 21.20 15.38
CA GLN A 18 5.15 21.60 14.44
C GLN A 18 4.56 21.62 13.02
N LEU A 19 3.96 22.75 12.64
CA LEU A 19 3.24 22.92 11.36
C LEU A 19 4.16 22.82 10.13
N ASP A 20 5.44 23.14 10.29
CA ASP A 20 6.45 23.01 9.24
C ASP A 20 6.55 21.56 8.72
N GLY A 21 6.34 20.57 9.60
CA GLY A 21 6.27 19.16 9.26
C GLY A 21 5.10 18.75 8.34
N ALA A 22 4.14 19.64 8.07
CA ALA A 22 3.09 19.39 7.08
C ALA A 22 3.49 19.78 5.64
N PHE A 23 4.58 20.52 5.47
CA PHE A 23 5.02 21.01 4.16
C PHE A 23 6.13 20.12 3.59
N SER A 24 5.87 19.50 2.44
CA SER A 24 6.79 18.56 1.78
C SER A 24 8.17 19.15 1.55
N VAL A 25 8.26 20.47 1.29
CA VAL A 25 9.54 21.14 1.03
C VAL A 25 10.43 21.21 2.28
N CYS A 26 9.84 21.28 3.48
CA CYS A 26 10.61 21.28 4.73
C CYS A 26 11.32 19.94 4.93
N HIS A 27 10.66 18.83 4.54
CA HIS A 27 11.21 17.48 4.66
C HIS A 27 12.47 17.25 3.82
N ILE A 28 12.65 18.00 2.72
CA ILE A 28 13.91 17.98 1.95
C ILE A 28 15.09 18.38 2.86
N ASN A 29 14.91 19.46 3.63
CA ASN A 29 15.96 19.97 4.52
C ASN A 29 16.14 19.15 5.81
N TYR A 30 15.16 18.33 6.18
CA TYR A 30 15.31 17.41 7.31
C TYR A 30 16.25 16.24 6.97
N ASP A 31 16.55 16.01 5.68
CA ASP A 31 17.34 14.88 5.18
C ASP A 31 16.83 13.55 5.75
N LYS A 32 15.50 13.39 5.69
CA LYS A 32 14.78 12.18 6.07
C LYS A 32 13.82 11.79 4.96
N SER A 33 13.68 10.48 4.78
CA SER A 33 12.89 9.89 3.73
C SER A 33 12.35 8.53 4.22
N PRO A 34 11.20 8.08 3.69
CA PRO A 34 10.75 6.72 3.91
C PRO A 34 11.78 5.69 3.45
N ILE A 35 11.88 4.60 4.21
CA ILE A 35 12.71 3.44 3.88
C ILE A 35 11.75 2.31 3.50
N PHE A 36 11.87 1.79 2.28
CA PHE A 36 11.09 0.65 1.77
C PHE A 36 11.97 -0.59 1.77
N ASN A 37 11.72 -1.53 2.68
CA ASN A 37 12.53 -2.75 2.83
C ASN A 37 14.06 -2.52 2.80
N GLY A 38 14.52 -1.52 3.55
CA GLY A 38 15.94 -1.17 3.64
C GLY A 38 16.47 -0.25 2.53
N ILE A 39 15.65 0.07 1.52
CA ILE A 39 16.01 1.01 0.44
C ILE A 39 15.48 2.40 0.77
N ASP A 40 16.35 3.39 0.76
CA ASP A 40 15.97 4.79 0.90
C ASP A 40 15.17 5.25 -0.33
N SER A 41 13.97 5.77 -0.11
CA SER A 41 13.09 6.23 -1.19
C SER A 41 13.66 7.39 -2.01
N LYS A 42 14.64 8.15 -1.49
CA LYS A 42 15.36 9.19 -2.25
C LYS A 42 16.20 8.59 -3.38
N ASP A 43 16.64 7.34 -3.21
CA ASP A 43 17.44 6.61 -4.21
C ASP A 43 16.59 6.00 -5.32
N MET A 44 15.28 5.91 -5.11
CA MET A 44 14.33 5.42 -6.11
C MET A 44 13.92 6.51 -7.10
N ALA A 45 13.62 6.16 -8.35
CA ALA A 45 13.06 7.08 -9.34
C ALA A 45 13.82 8.41 -9.55
N LYS A 46 15.11 8.48 -9.19
CA LYS A 46 15.96 9.69 -9.28
C LYS A 46 15.91 10.34 -10.67
N LYS A 47 15.89 9.52 -11.72
CA LYS A 47 15.83 10.00 -13.11
C LYS A 47 14.54 10.76 -13.42
N SER A 48 13.40 10.31 -12.89
CA SER A 48 12.12 11.00 -13.06
C SER A 48 12.03 12.28 -12.22
N ARG A 49 12.76 12.37 -11.11
CA ARG A 49 12.75 13.54 -10.22
C ARG A 49 13.69 14.68 -10.62
N LYS A 50 14.64 14.45 -11.54
CA LYS A 50 15.75 15.37 -11.87
C LYS A 50 15.43 16.88 -11.97
N ASN A 51 14.22 17.26 -12.38
CA ASN A 51 13.82 18.66 -12.55
C ASN A 51 12.78 19.14 -11.50
N SER A 52 12.60 18.38 -10.43
CA SER A 52 11.71 18.69 -9.32
C SER A 52 12.50 19.14 -8.10
N LEU A 53 11.85 19.90 -7.21
CA LEU A 53 12.43 20.29 -5.93
C LEU A 53 12.80 19.06 -5.07
N SER A 54 12.10 17.93 -5.20
CA SER A 54 12.43 16.69 -4.48
C SER A 54 13.74 16.02 -4.90
N TYR A 55 14.39 16.51 -5.95
CA TYR A 55 15.72 16.05 -6.36
C TYR A 55 16.84 16.81 -5.65
N GLU A 56 16.56 17.99 -5.13
CA GLU A 56 17.56 18.81 -4.44
C GLU A 56 17.88 18.22 -3.07
N ASP A 57 19.14 18.25 -2.68
CA ASP A 57 19.57 17.83 -1.33
C ASP A 57 19.16 18.86 -0.26
N LYS A 58 18.96 20.13 -0.66
CA LYS A 58 18.59 21.23 0.23
C LYS A 58 17.90 22.35 -0.52
N ILE A 59 16.94 22.99 0.13
CA ILE A 59 16.24 24.20 -0.31
C ILE A 59 16.67 25.39 0.55
N GLU A 60 17.25 26.42 -0.07
CA GLU A 60 17.69 27.64 0.63
C GLU A 60 16.52 28.54 1.02
N ASP A 61 15.65 28.90 0.06
CA ASP A 61 14.46 29.72 0.29
C ASP A 61 13.21 28.84 0.47
N VAL A 62 13.15 28.13 1.60
CA VAL A 62 12.00 27.27 1.96
C VAL A 62 10.71 28.08 2.01
N VAL A 63 10.76 29.30 2.57
CA VAL A 63 9.57 30.14 2.75
C VAL A 63 8.99 30.55 1.40
N GLY A 64 9.83 30.88 0.42
CA GLY A 64 9.41 31.24 -0.92
C GLY A 64 8.70 30.13 -1.68
N CYS A 65 8.92 28.86 -1.33
CA CYS A 65 8.33 27.70 -2.02
C CYS A 65 7.42 26.82 -1.15
N ILE A 66 7.18 27.19 0.11
CA ILE A 66 6.42 26.37 1.08
C ILE A 66 4.99 26.03 0.62
N TYR A 67 4.38 26.90 -0.19
CA TYR A 67 3.04 26.70 -0.76
C TYR A 67 3.05 26.31 -2.24
N SER A 68 4.22 26.21 -2.88
CA SER A 68 4.32 25.91 -4.32
C SER A 68 4.76 24.47 -4.61
N PHE A 69 5.34 23.78 -3.63
CA PHE A 69 5.74 22.39 -3.77
C PHE A 69 4.75 21.45 -3.09
N ASP A 70 4.06 20.65 -3.90
CA ASP A 70 3.29 19.49 -3.43
C ASP A 70 4.25 18.30 -3.26
N GLY A 71 4.02 17.44 -2.27
CA GLY A 71 4.80 16.21 -2.06
C GLY A 71 4.54 15.13 -3.11
N THR A 72 3.90 15.48 -4.22
CA THR A 72 3.53 14.58 -5.30
C THR A 72 4.29 14.93 -6.58
N GLU A 73 4.68 13.90 -7.31
CA GLU A 73 5.42 14.04 -8.56
C GLU A 73 4.56 13.61 -9.76
N LYS A 74 4.79 14.26 -10.90
CA LYS A 74 4.09 13.95 -12.16
C LYS A 74 5.07 13.38 -13.17
N ASN A 75 4.52 12.71 -14.19
CA ASN A 75 5.25 12.28 -15.39
C ASN A 75 6.42 11.31 -15.11
N PHE A 76 6.30 10.46 -14.08
CA PHE A 76 7.26 9.39 -13.86
C PHE A 76 7.30 8.43 -15.06
N LYS A 77 8.52 8.06 -15.45
CA LYS A 77 8.77 7.06 -16.48
C LYS A 77 8.21 5.71 -16.07
N GLN A 78 7.89 4.87 -17.04
CA GLN A 78 7.28 3.56 -16.78
C GLN A 78 8.12 2.68 -15.84
N ASP A 79 9.44 2.59 -16.05
CA ASP A 79 10.33 1.79 -15.20
C ASP A 79 10.33 2.30 -13.75
N ASP A 80 10.36 3.62 -13.56
CA ASP A 80 10.32 4.24 -12.23
C ASP A 80 8.97 4.00 -11.54
N ARG A 81 7.87 4.03 -12.29
CA ARG A 81 6.53 3.67 -11.78
C ARG A 81 6.50 2.20 -11.37
N ILE A 82 6.99 1.28 -12.20
CA ILE A 82 7.04 -0.16 -11.88
C ILE A 82 7.88 -0.40 -10.63
N LEU A 83 9.06 0.25 -10.52
CA LEU A 83 9.93 0.16 -9.34
C LEU A 83 9.20 0.61 -8.06
N LEU A 84 8.53 1.76 -8.11
CA LEU A 84 7.79 2.28 -6.94
C LEU A 84 6.65 1.35 -6.54
N TRP A 85 5.85 0.87 -7.50
CA TRP A 85 4.76 -0.06 -7.22
C TRP A 85 5.29 -1.37 -6.62
N LYS A 86 6.44 -1.87 -7.09
CA LYS A 86 7.10 -3.04 -6.50
C LYS A 86 7.47 -2.78 -5.04
N SER A 87 8.17 -1.68 -4.76
CA SER A 87 8.62 -1.39 -3.38
C SER A 87 7.46 -1.14 -2.43
N TYR A 88 6.40 -0.46 -2.87
CA TYR A 88 5.18 -0.33 -2.09
C TYR A 88 4.54 -1.70 -1.80
N TRP A 89 4.46 -2.57 -2.81
CA TRP A 89 3.89 -3.89 -2.63
C TRP A 89 4.67 -4.70 -1.58
N LEU A 90 5.99 -4.78 -1.72
CA LEU A 90 6.84 -5.52 -0.80
C LEU A 90 6.80 -4.93 0.63
N GLU A 91 6.69 -3.60 0.78
CA GLU A 91 6.55 -2.98 2.10
C GLU A 91 5.21 -3.34 2.76
N TYR A 92 4.12 -3.40 1.99
CA TYR A 92 2.81 -3.85 2.49
C TYR A 92 2.81 -5.34 2.87
N ILE A 93 3.54 -6.18 2.13
CA ILE A 93 3.74 -7.60 2.50
C ILE A 93 4.48 -7.68 3.84
N ASN A 94 5.58 -6.94 4.00
CA ASN A 94 6.35 -6.91 5.25
C ASN A 94 5.51 -6.40 6.44
N ALA A 95 4.76 -5.32 6.24
CA ALA A 95 3.86 -4.79 7.26
C ALA A 95 2.77 -5.80 7.63
N PHE A 96 2.18 -6.47 6.64
CA PHE A 96 1.19 -7.51 6.86
C PHE A 96 1.76 -8.65 7.70
N ASP A 97 2.93 -9.17 7.34
CA ASP A 97 3.63 -10.24 8.05
C ASP A 97 3.85 -9.91 9.54
N LYS A 98 4.43 -8.75 9.82
CA LYS A 98 4.62 -8.26 11.21
C LYS A 98 3.31 -8.10 11.98
N LEU A 99 2.23 -7.70 11.31
CA LEU A 99 0.90 -7.53 11.91
C LEU A 99 0.23 -8.87 12.19
N MET A 100 0.52 -9.93 11.41
CA MET A 100 0.05 -11.29 11.69
C MET A 100 0.53 -11.74 13.06
N ASP A 101 1.78 -11.47 13.40
CA ASP A 101 2.35 -11.82 14.71
C ASP A 101 1.88 -10.88 15.82
N SER A 102 1.88 -9.57 15.56
CA SER A 102 1.63 -8.56 16.59
C SER A 102 0.16 -8.38 16.91
N LEU A 103 -0.72 -8.54 15.92
CA LEU A 103 -2.16 -8.24 15.98
C LEU A 103 -2.99 -9.30 15.20
N PRO A 104 -2.90 -10.60 15.52
CA PRO A 104 -3.48 -11.69 14.72
C PRO A 104 -5.01 -11.68 14.59
N SER A 105 -5.71 -10.91 15.43
CA SER A 105 -7.18 -10.81 15.43
C SER A 105 -7.68 -9.39 15.10
N SER A 106 -6.81 -8.53 14.57
CA SER A 106 -7.17 -7.14 14.27
C SER A 106 -7.75 -7.00 12.86
N VAL A 107 -8.81 -6.21 12.73
CA VAL A 107 -9.34 -5.76 11.43
C VAL A 107 -8.29 -5.00 10.62
N VAL A 108 -7.33 -4.35 11.28
CA VAL A 108 -6.21 -3.64 10.63
C VAL A 108 -5.30 -4.63 9.92
N THR A 109 -5.03 -5.79 10.52
CA THR A 109 -4.17 -6.84 9.91
C THR A 109 -4.78 -7.33 8.59
N ILE A 110 -6.10 -7.59 8.59
CA ILE A 110 -6.82 -7.97 7.37
C ILE A 110 -6.86 -6.84 6.36
N TYR A 111 -7.09 -5.60 6.79
CA TYR A 111 -7.04 -4.45 5.89
C TYR A 111 -5.69 -4.35 5.16
N VAL A 112 -4.57 -4.47 5.88
CA VAL A 112 -3.23 -4.40 5.28
C VAL A 112 -2.98 -5.57 4.34
N GLY A 113 -3.35 -6.81 4.70
CA GLY A 113 -3.23 -7.96 3.79
C GLY A 113 -4.07 -7.84 2.51
N ARG A 114 -5.31 -7.33 2.65
CA ARG A 114 -6.19 -7.03 1.53
C ARG A 114 -5.59 -5.97 0.59
N GLN A 115 -4.96 -4.93 1.16
CA GLN A 115 -4.24 -3.90 0.39
C GLN A 115 -3.01 -4.49 -0.31
N ALA A 116 -2.25 -5.37 0.34
CA ALA A 116 -1.11 -6.04 -0.28
C ALA A 116 -1.54 -6.85 -1.52
N ILE A 117 -2.68 -7.53 -1.50
CA ILE A 117 -3.23 -8.23 -2.68
C ILE A 117 -3.59 -7.23 -3.79
N GLU A 118 -4.30 -6.14 -3.45
CA GLU A 118 -4.70 -5.12 -4.43
C GLU A 118 -3.50 -4.50 -5.13
N ILE A 119 -2.47 -4.12 -4.36
CA ILE A 119 -1.24 -3.53 -4.86
C ILE A 119 -0.51 -4.54 -5.76
N GLY A 120 -0.48 -5.82 -5.38
CA GLY A 120 0.10 -6.90 -6.19
C GLY A 120 -0.55 -7.05 -7.56
N PHE A 121 -1.90 -7.09 -7.61
CA PHE A 121 -2.63 -7.11 -8.88
C PHE A 121 -2.33 -5.88 -9.73
N LYS A 122 -2.36 -4.68 -9.13
CA LYS A 122 -2.08 -3.43 -9.85
C LYS A 122 -0.64 -3.35 -10.32
N TYR A 123 0.33 -3.86 -9.56
CA TYR A 123 1.73 -3.94 -9.95
C TYR A 123 1.89 -4.83 -11.19
N LEU A 124 1.30 -6.02 -11.19
CA LEU A 124 1.37 -6.95 -12.33
C LEU A 124 0.69 -6.35 -13.58
N LEU A 125 -0.51 -5.81 -13.44
CA LEU A 125 -1.22 -5.14 -14.55
C LEU A 125 -0.45 -3.92 -15.08
N LEU A 126 0.18 -3.13 -14.19
CA LEU A 126 1.08 -2.04 -14.57
C LEU A 126 2.28 -2.56 -15.37
N LYS A 127 2.92 -3.63 -14.91
CA LYS A 127 4.07 -4.26 -15.57
C LYS A 127 3.67 -4.74 -16.97
N LYS A 128 2.46 -5.26 -17.14
CA LYS A 128 1.94 -5.74 -18.42
C LYS A 128 1.60 -4.62 -19.41
N HIS A 129 0.91 -3.56 -18.98
CA HIS A 129 0.31 -2.56 -19.89
C HIS A 129 0.84 -1.13 -19.75
N GLY A 130 1.66 -0.84 -18.74
CA GLY A 130 2.17 0.50 -18.45
C GLY A 130 1.15 1.46 -17.86
N GLN A 131 -0.08 1.01 -17.58
CA GLN A 131 -1.17 1.81 -17.01
C GLN A 131 -1.71 1.21 -15.71
N ILE A 132 -2.20 2.07 -14.81
CA ILE A 132 -2.82 1.63 -13.56
C ILE A 132 -4.31 1.43 -13.77
N THR A 133 -4.80 0.27 -13.33
CA THR A 133 -6.23 -0.01 -13.21
C THR A 133 -6.81 0.78 -12.04
N LYS A 134 -7.81 1.62 -12.31
CA LYS A 134 -8.42 2.56 -11.34
C LYS A 134 -9.64 1.98 -10.62
N THR A 135 -9.56 0.73 -10.22
CA THR A 135 -10.55 0.08 -9.37
C THR A 135 -9.89 -0.39 -8.08
N HIS A 136 -10.67 -0.52 -7.02
CA HIS A 136 -10.24 -1.16 -5.78
C HIS A 136 -10.84 -2.55 -5.65
N ASP A 137 -11.79 -2.94 -6.51
CA ASP A 137 -12.46 -4.23 -6.43
C ASP A 137 -11.49 -5.38 -6.77
N LEU A 138 -11.33 -6.34 -5.84
CA LEU A 138 -10.38 -7.44 -6.05
C LEU A 138 -10.84 -8.40 -7.12
N LYS A 139 -12.15 -8.59 -7.32
CA LYS A 139 -12.69 -9.43 -8.38
C LYS A 139 -12.38 -8.81 -9.74
N GLU A 140 -12.66 -7.52 -9.91
CA GLU A 140 -12.35 -6.81 -11.17
C GLU A 140 -10.85 -6.88 -11.48
N LEU A 141 -9.99 -6.70 -10.47
CA LEU A 141 -8.54 -6.79 -10.63
C LEU A 141 -8.08 -8.22 -10.96
N SER A 142 -8.61 -9.24 -10.29
CA SER A 142 -8.25 -10.63 -10.55
C SER A 142 -8.71 -11.10 -11.92
N ASP A 143 -9.95 -10.79 -12.31
CA ASP A 143 -10.51 -11.13 -13.63
C ASP A 143 -9.64 -10.53 -14.74
N LEU A 144 -9.25 -9.26 -14.57
CA LEU A 144 -8.40 -8.56 -15.54
C LEU A 144 -7.00 -9.15 -15.59
N LEU A 145 -6.40 -9.52 -14.45
CA LEU A 145 -5.10 -10.19 -14.41
C LEU A 145 -5.13 -11.51 -15.17
N TYR A 146 -6.12 -12.36 -14.89
CA TYR A 146 -6.27 -13.67 -15.53
C TYR A 146 -6.44 -13.55 -17.04
N LEU A 147 -7.26 -12.60 -17.48
CA LEU A 147 -7.48 -12.31 -18.89
C LEU A 147 -6.18 -11.87 -19.58
N GLU A 148 -5.49 -10.87 -19.03
CA GLU A 148 -4.35 -10.22 -19.70
C GLU A 148 -3.10 -11.09 -19.72
N TYR A 149 -2.95 -11.98 -18.74
CA TYR A 149 -1.87 -12.93 -18.66
C TYR A 149 -2.22 -14.32 -19.23
N ASN A 150 -3.48 -14.58 -19.57
CA ASN A 150 -3.98 -15.92 -19.94
C ASN A 150 -3.59 -16.99 -18.90
N ILE A 151 -3.79 -16.68 -17.62
CA ILE A 151 -3.35 -17.54 -16.51
C ILE A 151 -4.11 -18.88 -16.57
N ASN A 152 -3.36 -19.97 -16.65
CA ASN A 152 -3.87 -21.34 -16.64
C ASN A 152 -3.06 -22.28 -15.73
N ASP A 153 -2.08 -21.74 -15.00
CA ASP A 153 -1.25 -22.49 -14.08
C ASP A 153 -2.06 -22.97 -12.88
N SER A 154 -2.04 -24.29 -12.61
CA SER A 154 -2.80 -24.90 -11.51
C SER A 154 -2.52 -24.32 -10.12
N TYR A 155 -1.32 -23.78 -9.88
CA TYR A 155 -1.02 -23.14 -8.61
C TYR A 155 -1.74 -21.80 -8.44
N MET A 156 -2.25 -21.19 -9.51
CA MET A 156 -3.07 -19.98 -9.43
C MET A 156 -4.54 -20.29 -9.18
N ASP A 157 -4.98 -21.54 -9.37
CA ASP A 157 -6.38 -21.96 -9.23
C ASP A 157 -7.06 -21.36 -7.98
N TYR A 158 -8.29 -20.92 -8.20
CA TYR A 158 -9.19 -20.31 -7.21
C TYR A 158 -8.81 -18.92 -6.68
N VAL A 159 -7.71 -18.29 -7.13
CA VAL A 159 -7.40 -16.91 -6.71
C VAL A 159 -8.50 -15.93 -7.15
N ASP A 160 -8.89 -15.98 -8.42
CA ASP A 160 -9.99 -15.19 -8.98
C ASP A 160 -11.33 -15.48 -8.28
N ARG A 161 -11.65 -16.76 -8.10
CA ARG A 161 -12.88 -17.20 -7.47
C ARG A 161 -12.94 -16.81 -6.00
N PHE A 162 -11.81 -16.87 -5.29
CA PHE A 162 -11.72 -16.39 -3.92
C PHE A 162 -11.99 -14.88 -3.85
N CYS A 163 -11.36 -14.08 -4.73
CA CYS A 163 -11.59 -12.64 -4.79
C CYS A 163 -13.06 -12.31 -5.07
N GLU A 164 -13.71 -13.01 -6.00
CA GLU A 164 -15.15 -12.87 -6.25
C GLU A 164 -16.00 -13.13 -4.99
N LEU A 165 -15.79 -14.28 -4.35
CA LEU A 165 -16.58 -14.69 -3.19
C LEU A 165 -16.31 -13.77 -1.99
N PHE A 166 -15.07 -13.35 -1.82
CA PHE A 166 -14.66 -12.41 -0.78
C PHE A 166 -15.34 -11.04 -0.96
N CYS A 167 -15.25 -10.43 -2.15
CA CYS A 167 -15.89 -9.15 -2.44
C CYS A 167 -17.41 -9.23 -2.24
N LYS A 168 -18.03 -10.35 -2.62
CA LYS A 168 -19.48 -10.52 -2.48
C LYS A 168 -19.94 -10.77 -1.04
N TYR A 169 -19.29 -11.70 -0.32
CA TYR A 169 -19.83 -12.25 0.93
C TYR A 169 -19.13 -11.76 2.19
N ILE A 170 -17.88 -11.30 2.08
CA ILE A 170 -17.18 -10.64 3.20
C ILE A 170 -17.36 -9.14 3.09
N GLU A 171 -17.04 -8.55 1.94
CA GLU A 171 -17.13 -7.09 1.75
C GLU A 171 -18.57 -6.61 1.46
N GLY A 172 -19.49 -7.52 1.08
CA GLY A 172 -20.86 -7.14 0.72
C GLY A 172 -20.93 -6.22 -0.50
N GLY A 173 -19.94 -6.25 -1.38
CA GLY A 173 -19.77 -5.32 -2.51
C GLY A 173 -19.11 -3.98 -2.15
N ASN A 174 -18.64 -3.80 -0.90
CA ASN A 174 -17.99 -2.56 -0.47
C ASN A 174 -16.46 -2.70 -0.50
N VAL A 175 -15.83 -2.19 -1.56
CA VAL A 175 -14.36 -2.28 -1.80
C VAL A 175 -13.47 -1.74 -0.66
N GLU A 176 -14.03 -1.00 0.29
CA GLU A 176 -13.33 -0.45 1.46
C GLU A 176 -13.81 -1.04 2.80
N TYR A 177 -14.33 -2.28 2.79
CA TYR A 177 -14.98 -2.91 3.94
C TYR A 177 -14.20 -2.76 5.27
N PHE A 178 -12.90 -3.03 5.31
CA PHE A 178 -12.15 -2.91 6.58
C PHE A 178 -11.65 -1.49 6.90
N ARG A 179 -11.91 -0.51 6.04
CA ARG A 179 -11.43 0.88 6.20
C ARG A 179 -12.35 1.71 7.10
N PHE A 180 -13.65 1.51 7.01
CA PHE A 180 -14.67 2.26 7.73
C PHE A 180 -15.76 1.33 8.27
N PRO A 181 -16.43 1.68 9.38
CA PRO A 181 -17.54 0.88 9.90
C PRO A 181 -18.88 1.16 9.20
N GLU A 182 -18.99 2.22 8.40
CA GLU A 182 -20.18 2.64 7.66
C GLU A 182 -19.85 2.74 6.16
N TYR A 183 -20.76 2.24 5.33
CA TYR A 183 -20.64 2.25 3.87
C TYR A 183 -21.91 2.80 3.22
N LYS A 184 -21.99 2.67 1.89
CA LYS A 184 -23.13 3.15 1.11
C LYS A 184 -24.44 2.53 1.63
N GLU A 185 -25.54 3.26 1.43
CA GLU A 185 -26.90 2.79 1.74
C GLU A 185 -27.12 2.43 3.22
N ASN A 186 -26.44 3.10 4.14
CA ASN A 186 -26.51 2.81 5.58
C ASN A 186 -26.18 1.34 5.90
N THR A 187 -25.26 0.75 5.14
CA THR A 187 -24.71 -0.58 5.47
C THR A 187 -23.52 -0.40 6.43
N TYR A 188 -23.35 -1.33 7.36
CA TYR A 188 -22.36 -1.23 8.42
C TYR A 188 -21.52 -2.50 8.53
N PHE A 189 -20.30 -2.36 9.07
CA PHE A 189 -19.42 -3.49 9.39
C PHE A 189 -20.12 -4.42 10.39
N ALA A 190 -20.53 -5.60 9.92
CA ALA A 190 -21.23 -6.56 10.76
C ALA A 190 -20.29 -7.21 11.79
N GLY A 191 -19.06 -7.56 11.38
CA GLY A 191 -17.89 -7.89 12.22
C GLY A 191 -18.02 -9.00 13.28
N ASN A 192 -19.22 -9.50 13.54
CA ASN A 192 -19.56 -10.25 14.74
C ASN A 192 -19.27 -11.76 14.63
N ARG A 193 -19.04 -12.28 13.42
CA ARG A 193 -18.71 -13.69 13.15
C ARG A 193 -17.73 -13.82 11.98
N LEU A 194 -16.55 -13.21 12.12
CA LEU A 194 -15.52 -13.20 11.09
C LEU A 194 -14.25 -13.88 11.59
N ASP A 195 -13.86 -14.99 10.95
CA ASP A 195 -12.60 -15.66 11.24
C ASP A 195 -11.44 -14.95 10.54
N ILE A 196 -10.85 -13.99 11.26
CA ILE A 196 -9.68 -13.24 10.79
C ILE A 196 -8.49 -14.17 10.54
N SER A 197 -8.34 -15.22 11.37
CA SER A 197 -7.23 -16.15 11.24
C SER A 197 -7.36 -17.06 10.01
N TRP A 198 -8.57 -17.28 9.51
CA TRP A 198 -8.72 -17.96 8.22
C TRP A 198 -8.48 -16.99 7.04
N LEU A 199 -8.93 -15.75 7.16
CA LEU A 199 -8.75 -14.76 6.09
C LEU A 199 -7.29 -14.42 5.84
N PHE A 200 -6.51 -14.12 6.88
CA PHE A 200 -5.10 -13.75 6.70
C PHE A 200 -4.25 -14.92 6.14
N TYR A 201 -4.59 -16.18 6.44
CA TYR A 201 -3.96 -17.36 5.83
C TYR A 201 -4.19 -17.38 4.31
N ASN A 202 -5.44 -17.21 3.87
CA ASN A 202 -5.75 -17.16 2.44
C ASN A 202 -5.11 -15.95 1.76
N PHE A 203 -5.03 -14.81 2.45
CA PHE A 203 -4.36 -13.63 1.91
C PHE A 203 -2.87 -13.85 1.74
N ALA A 204 -2.19 -14.42 2.75
CA ALA A 204 -0.78 -14.80 2.66
C ALA A 204 -0.55 -15.78 1.49
N LEU A 205 -1.44 -16.76 1.31
CA LEU A 205 -1.35 -17.70 0.20
C LEU A 205 -1.55 -17.02 -1.18
N ILE A 206 -2.50 -16.10 -1.31
CA ILE A 206 -2.68 -15.32 -2.54
C ILE A 206 -1.44 -14.47 -2.82
N ILE A 207 -0.94 -13.75 -1.82
CA ILE A 207 0.27 -12.93 -1.92
C ILE A 207 1.45 -13.80 -2.38
N LEU A 208 1.66 -14.96 -1.76
CA LEU A 208 2.73 -15.89 -2.13
C LEU A 208 2.63 -16.33 -3.60
N LYS A 209 1.41 -16.67 -4.07
CA LYS A 209 1.17 -17.02 -5.48
C LYS A 209 1.49 -15.86 -6.42
N LEU A 210 1.10 -14.62 -6.06
CA LEU A 210 1.38 -13.44 -6.87
C LEU A 210 2.87 -13.09 -6.91
N VAL A 211 3.58 -13.24 -5.78
CA VAL A 211 5.03 -13.04 -5.70
C VAL A 211 5.75 -14.04 -6.60
N HIS A 212 5.37 -15.32 -6.51
CA HIS A 212 5.89 -16.37 -7.38
C HIS A 212 5.64 -16.04 -8.85
N PHE A 213 4.41 -15.65 -9.18
CA PHE A 213 4.04 -15.21 -10.54
C PHE A 213 4.88 -14.01 -11.02
N ALA A 214 5.27 -13.12 -10.11
CA ALA A 214 6.10 -11.95 -10.40
C ALA A 214 7.61 -12.28 -10.54
N ASN A 215 8.05 -13.46 -10.09
CA ASN A 215 9.45 -13.86 -9.90
C ASN A 215 10.18 -12.94 -8.90
N LEU A 216 9.62 -12.78 -7.70
CA LEU A 216 10.11 -11.87 -6.65
C LEU A 216 10.42 -12.58 -5.32
N GLU A 217 10.57 -13.90 -5.32
CA GLU A 217 10.76 -14.70 -4.10
C GLU A 217 12.05 -14.35 -3.35
N ASP A 218 13.12 -14.01 -4.08
CA ASP A 218 14.40 -13.61 -3.50
C ASP A 218 14.38 -12.17 -2.94
N GLU A 219 13.28 -11.43 -3.10
CA GLU A 219 13.11 -10.04 -2.65
C GLU A 219 12.26 -9.90 -1.37
N ILE A 220 11.81 -11.01 -0.77
CA ILE A 220 10.97 -11.04 0.44
C ILE A 220 11.78 -11.46 1.67
#